data_AF-A0A841HKJ2-F1
#
_entry.id   AF-A0A841HKJ2-F1
#
_cell.length_a   1.000
_cell.length_b   1.000
_cell.length_c   1.000
_cell.angle_alpha   90.00
_cell.angle_beta   90.00
_cell.angle_gamma   90.00
#
_symmetry.space_group_name_H-M   'P 1'
#
loop_
_entity.id
_entity.type
_entity.pdbx_description
1 polymer ?
#
loop_
_entity_poly.entity_id
_entity_poly.type
_entity_poly.pdbx_seq_one_letter_code
_entity_poly.pdbx_strand_id
1 'polypeptide(L)'
;MTAIDDPRVQRVLRLPEQDEALWQSDLERFQRGDLTLTRQSAGEASIKAAQRLLIFLGYSTSSTGAFSIDGNFGRGTNRAVAQFQFEHGLTRSITRDPLCYACTWQTASQNIVGIPNAKLTPPTLERMLDEALAMIERNEVMCGDFEEAIFHLNALHRGGLLSCKAIETRYGAFVDQGIAGVEAEGIRIVRNWPLAIIKQETGGIVRPRFEQHLLTRLSNGDRKGDFVDLRFRSMSMGVGQILGDNFKRVRAPSARRMYLSPIAEQVAQIARFLAGSSAVADVVSRSKPKEADFRTVARYYNGPGYEKHHYHESLATWFREFDAIAAAA
;
A
#
# COMPACT_ATOMS: atom_id res chain seq x y z
N MET A 1 11.88 1.34 -26.43
CA MET A 1 11.67 0.98 -25.01
C MET A 1 12.90 0.23 -24.48
N THR A 2 13.99 0.92 -24.18
CA THR A 2 15.20 0.31 -23.57
C THR A 2 14.97 -0.08 -22.10
N ALA A 3 14.03 0.59 -21.42
CA ALA A 3 13.73 0.38 -20.02
C ALA A 3 13.17 -1.02 -19.68
N ILE A 4 12.48 -1.66 -20.63
CA ILE A 4 11.84 -2.95 -20.37
C ILE A 4 12.86 -4.07 -20.16
N ASP A 5 14.03 -3.96 -20.79
CA ASP A 5 15.09 -4.95 -20.71
C ASP A 5 16.00 -4.73 -19.49
N ASP A 6 15.80 -3.65 -18.72
CA ASP A 6 16.56 -3.41 -17.49
C ASP A 6 16.28 -4.53 -16.46
N PRO A 7 17.32 -5.19 -15.91
CA PRO A 7 17.14 -6.29 -14.96
C PRO A 7 16.32 -5.94 -13.71
N ARG A 8 16.33 -4.67 -13.29
CA ARG A 8 15.56 -4.20 -12.14
C ARG A 8 14.08 -4.09 -12.51
N VAL A 9 13.77 -3.56 -13.70
CA VAL A 9 12.39 -3.53 -14.23
C VAL A 9 11.86 -4.95 -14.42
N GLN A 10 12.67 -5.88 -14.92
CA GLN A 10 12.30 -7.28 -15.04
C GLN A 10 11.84 -7.89 -13.70
N ARG A 11 12.51 -7.56 -12.60
CA ARG A 11 12.11 -7.99 -11.24
C ARG A 11 10.80 -7.36 -10.77
N VAL A 12 10.48 -6.15 -11.23
CA VAL A 12 9.16 -5.54 -10.99
C VAL A 12 8.08 -6.29 -11.77
N LEU A 13 8.31 -6.59 -13.05
CA LEU A 13 7.30 -7.13 -13.95
C LEU A 13 6.89 -8.58 -13.66
N ARG A 14 7.75 -9.39 -13.03
CA ARG A 14 7.46 -10.81 -12.77
C ARG A 14 8.06 -11.33 -11.47
N LEU A 15 7.58 -12.50 -11.05
CA LEU A 15 8.24 -13.28 -10.00
C LEU A 15 9.53 -13.92 -10.55
N PRO A 16 10.55 -14.17 -9.71
CA PRO A 16 11.78 -14.86 -10.10
C PRO A 16 11.54 -16.24 -10.72
N GLU A 17 10.50 -16.95 -10.29
CA GLU A 17 10.14 -18.28 -10.77
C GLU A 17 9.33 -18.31 -12.07
N GLN A 18 8.94 -17.15 -12.63
CA GLN A 18 8.14 -17.09 -13.86
C GLN A 18 9.02 -17.08 -15.13
N ASP A 19 8.61 -17.88 -16.11
CA ASP A 19 9.20 -17.91 -17.46
C ASP A 19 9.12 -16.52 -18.13
N GLU A 20 10.22 -16.09 -18.75
CA GLU A 20 10.33 -14.79 -19.41
C GLU A 20 9.45 -14.71 -20.66
N ALA A 21 9.26 -15.83 -21.36
CA ALA A 21 8.69 -15.84 -22.71
C ALA A 21 7.19 -15.50 -22.76
N LEU A 22 6.43 -15.82 -21.70
CA LEU A 22 4.96 -15.78 -21.75
C LEU A 22 4.38 -14.36 -21.83
N TRP A 23 4.95 -13.41 -21.09
CA TRP A 23 4.45 -12.02 -21.08
C TRP A 23 5.14 -11.13 -22.11
N GLN A 24 6.35 -11.50 -22.57
CA GLN A 24 7.08 -10.79 -23.62
C GLN A 24 6.35 -10.85 -24.98
N SER A 25 5.69 -11.97 -25.30
CA SER A 25 4.98 -12.13 -26.57
C SER A 25 3.82 -11.13 -26.77
N ASP A 26 2.99 -10.92 -25.74
CA ASP A 26 1.92 -9.92 -25.78
C ASP A 26 2.49 -8.49 -25.74
N LEU A 27 3.58 -8.27 -25.03
CA LEU A 27 4.27 -6.98 -25.04
C LEU A 27 4.78 -6.62 -26.44
N GLU A 28 5.38 -7.57 -27.16
CA GLU A 28 5.83 -7.34 -28.53
C GLU A 28 4.65 -7.01 -29.46
N ARG A 29 3.53 -7.73 -29.32
CA ARG A 29 2.30 -7.43 -30.06
C ARG A 29 1.79 -6.03 -29.72
N PHE A 30 1.78 -5.68 -28.45
CA PHE A 30 1.39 -4.35 -27.97
C PHE A 30 2.25 -3.24 -28.56
N GLN A 31 3.58 -3.43 -28.58
CA GLN A 31 4.54 -2.48 -29.15
C GLN A 31 4.35 -2.30 -30.66
N ARG A 32 3.97 -3.37 -31.37
CA ARG A 32 3.61 -3.31 -32.79
C ARG A 32 2.25 -2.63 -33.04
N GLY A 33 1.58 -2.13 -32.00
CA GLY A 33 0.30 -1.45 -32.11
C GLY A 33 -0.86 -2.41 -32.39
N ASP A 34 -0.74 -3.67 -31.98
CA ASP A 34 -1.80 -4.66 -32.14
C ASP A 34 -3.06 -4.22 -31.38
N LEU A 35 -4.02 -3.65 -32.11
CA LEU A 35 -5.30 -3.19 -31.58
C LEU A 35 -6.22 -4.35 -31.18
N THR A 36 -5.90 -5.59 -31.57
CA THR A 36 -6.60 -6.79 -31.11
C THR A 36 -6.19 -7.20 -29.70
N LEU A 37 -5.05 -6.69 -29.21
CA LEU A 37 -4.64 -6.85 -27.82
C LEU A 37 -5.41 -5.86 -26.95
N THR A 38 -6.31 -6.39 -26.14
CA THR A 38 -7.20 -5.63 -25.26
C THR A 38 -7.12 -6.23 -23.87
N ARG A 39 -7.74 -5.54 -22.90
CA ARG A 39 -7.96 -6.10 -21.57
C ARG A 39 -8.69 -7.45 -21.53
N GLN A 40 -9.35 -7.85 -22.63
CA GLN A 40 -10.07 -9.13 -22.76
C GLN A 40 -9.28 -10.21 -23.52
N SER A 41 -8.28 -9.83 -24.30
CA SER A 41 -7.52 -10.74 -25.17
C SER A 41 -6.05 -10.85 -24.79
N ALA A 42 -5.54 -9.98 -23.92
CA ALA A 42 -4.23 -10.12 -23.31
C ALA A 42 -4.20 -11.32 -22.37
N GLY A 43 -3.09 -12.07 -22.39
CA GLY A 43 -2.87 -13.18 -21.48
C GLY A 43 -2.82 -12.74 -20.02
N GLU A 44 -3.20 -13.64 -19.12
CA GLU A 44 -3.20 -13.40 -17.67
C GLU A 44 -1.82 -12.92 -17.16
N ALA A 45 -0.74 -13.53 -17.66
CA ALA A 45 0.64 -13.16 -17.30
C ALA A 45 0.97 -11.70 -17.64
N SER A 46 0.57 -11.26 -18.83
CA SER A 46 0.75 -9.88 -19.32
C SER A 46 -0.03 -8.88 -18.48
N ILE A 47 -1.26 -9.23 -18.10
CA ILE A 47 -2.08 -8.40 -17.20
C ILE A 47 -1.44 -8.33 -15.80
N LYS A 48 -0.97 -9.45 -15.26
CA LYS A 48 -0.26 -9.48 -13.97
C LYS A 48 1.00 -8.62 -13.99
N ALA A 49 1.77 -8.62 -15.09
CA ALA A 49 2.94 -7.76 -15.24
C ALA A 49 2.56 -6.27 -15.21
N ALA A 50 1.50 -5.87 -15.93
CA ALA A 50 1.00 -4.49 -15.90
C ALA A 50 0.49 -4.09 -14.49
N GLN A 51 -0.22 -4.98 -13.80
CA GLN A 51 -0.69 -4.74 -12.44
C GLN A 51 0.47 -4.59 -11.45
N ARG A 52 1.50 -5.43 -11.56
CA ARG A 52 2.73 -5.32 -10.76
C ARG A 52 3.42 -3.97 -10.95
N LEU A 53 3.56 -3.53 -12.20
CA LEU A 53 4.15 -2.23 -12.52
C LEU A 53 3.32 -1.08 -11.91
N LEU A 54 1.98 -1.10 -12.07
CA LEU A 54 1.10 -0.09 -11.46
C LEU A 54 1.21 -0.06 -9.94
N ILE A 55 1.27 -1.21 -9.29
CA ILE A 55 1.43 -1.35 -7.84
C ILE A 55 2.77 -0.77 -7.39
N PHE A 56 3.85 -1.08 -8.12
CA PHE A 56 5.19 -0.56 -7.84
C PHE A 56 5.25 0.96 -7.96
N LEU A 57 4.52 1.53 -8.91
CA LEU A 57 4.34 2.97 -9.09
C LEU A 57 3.35 3.60 -8.08
N GLY A 58 2.75 2.80 -7.20
CA GLY A 58 1.88 3.27 -6.12
C GLY A 58 0.40 3.40 -6.47
N TYR A 59 -0.10 2.69 -7.49
CA TYR A 59 -1.52 2.70 -7.90
C TYR A 59 -2.26 1.41 -7.53
N SER A 60 -3.46 1.56 -6.95
CA SER A 60 -4.34 0.43 -6.63
C SER A 60 -5.03 -0.12 -7.86
N THR A 61 -4.93 -1.43 -8.06
CA THR A 61 -5.44 -2.19 -9.21
C THR A 61 -6.79 -2.88 -8.98
N SER A 62 -7.36 -2.82 -7.76
CA SER A 62 -8.67 -3.41 -7.43
C SER A 62 -9.79 -2.37 -7.31
N SER A 63 -11.03 -2.70 -7.70
CA SER A 63 -12.17 -1.77 -7.53
C SER A 63 -12.45 -1.41 -6.07
N THR A 64 -12.08 -2.29 -5.13
CA THR A 64 -12.20 -2.06 -3.68
C THR A 64 -11.13 -1.12 -3.12
N GLY A 65 -10.14 -0.72 -3.92
CA GLY A 65 -9.01 0.08 -3.47
C GLY A 65 -7.82 -0.74 -2.95
N ALA A 66 -7.94 -2.06 -2.88
CA ALA A 66 -6.81 -2.94 -2.59
C ALA A 66 -5.76 -2.90 -3.72
N PHE A 67 -4.51 -3.17 -3.38
CA PHE A 67 -3.44 -3.45 -4.34
C PHE A 67 -3.45 -4.96 -4.56
N SER A 68 -3.73 -5.42 -5.78
CA SER A 68 -3.92 -6.84 -6.09
C SER A 68 -3.39 -7.23 -7.46
N ILE A 69 -2.89 -8.45 -7.58
CA ILE A 69 -2.35 -9.02 -8.82
C ILE A 69 -3.18 -10.26 -9.13
N ASP A 70 -4.30 -10.05 -9.83
CA ASP A 70 -5.30 -11.09 -10.11
C ASP A 70 -5.33 -11.51 -11.58
N GLY A 71 -4.57 -10.84 -12.45
CA GLY A 71 -4.56 -11.13 -13.89
C GLY A 71 -5.83 -10.71 -14.61
N ASN A 72 -6.72 -9.96 -13.96
CA ASN A 72 -7.92 -9.41 -14.56
C ASN A 72 -7.81 -7.89 -14.71
N PHE A 73 -7.84 -7.42 -15.95
CA PHE A 73 -7.88 -5.99 -16.23
C PHE A 73 -9.32 -5.48 -16.14
N GLY A 74 -9.76 -5.38 -14.89
CA GLY A 74 -11.06 -4.84 -14.48
C GLY A 74 -11.06 -3.33 -14.23
N ARG A 75 -12.13 -2.84 -13.58
CA ARG A 75 -12.33 -1.41 -13.29
C ARG A 75 -11.24 -0.80 -12.40
N GLY A 76 -10.70 -1.55 -11.45
CA GLY A 76 -9.60 -1.08 -10.60
C GLY A 76 -8.31 -0.84 -11.38
N THR A 77 -7.94 -1.78 -12.24
CA THR A 77 -6.75 -1.63 -13.11
C THR A 77 -6.97 -0.48 -14.11
N ASN A 78 -8.18 -0.34 -14.66
CA ASN A 78 -8.56 0.80 -15.47
C ASN A 78 -8.40 2.15 -14.74
N ARG A 79 -8.84 2.24 -13.47
CA ARG A 79 -8.64 3.44 -12.63
C ARG A 79 -7.15 3.73 -12.45
N ALA A 80 -6.34 2.72 -12.16
CA ALA A 80 -4.90 2.89 -11.97
C ALA A 80 -4.24 3.49 -13.22
N VAL A 81 -4.54 2.94 -14.41
CA VAL A 81 -4.06 3.51 -15.69
C VAL A 81 -4.57 4.93 -15.89
N ALA A 82 -5.84 5.20 -15.59
CA ALA A 82 -6.41 6.53 -15.75
C ALA A 82 -5.77 7.58 -14.83
N GLN A 83 -5.52 7.21 -13.56
CA GLN A 83 -4.81 8.06 -12.59
C GLN A 83 -3.38 8.32 -13.05
N PHE A 84 -2.64 7.29 -13.47
CA PHE A 84 -1.28 7.44 -14.01
C PHE A 84 -1.27 8.38 -15.23
N GLN A 85 -2.17 8.17 -16.19
CA GLN A 85 -2.25 9.01 -17.38
C GLN A 85 -2.55 10.48 -17.06
N PHE A 86 -3.42 10.73 -16.08
CA PHE A 86 -3.74 12.07 -15.62
C PHE A 86 -2.54 12.73 -14.92
N GLU A 87 -1.90 12.03 -13.98
CA GLU A 87 -0.77 12.53 -13.19
C GLU A 87 0.46 12.83 -14.06
N HIS A 88 0.64 12.09 -15.16
CA HIS A 88 1.76 12.28 -16.09
C HIS A 88 1.39 13.06 -17.37
N GLY A 89 0.17 13.61 -17.47
CA GLY A 89 -0.25 14.44 -18.61
C GLY A 89 -0.30 13.71 -19.96
N LEU A 90 -0.52 12.39 -19.95
CA LEU A 90 -0.44 11.53 -21.12
C LEU A 90 -1.69 11.58 -22.01
N THR A 91 -2.80 12.13 -21.51
CA THR A 91 -4.01 12.34 -22.29
C THR A 91 -4.81 13.53 -21.79
N ARG A 92 -5.51 14.21 -22.70
CA ARG A 92 -6.48 15.27 -22.38
C ARG A 92 -7.89 14.72 -22.14
N SER A 93 -8.16 13.46 -22.50
CA SER A 93 -9.50 12.86 -22.38
C SER A 93 -9.86 12.47 -20.96
N ILE A 94 -8.87 12.27 -20.08
CA ILE A 94 -9.08 11.98 -18.67
C ILE A 94 -8.86 13.27 -17.90
N THR A 95 -9.93 13.76 -17.30
CA THR A 95 -9.90 14.92 -16.41
C THR A 95 -10.05 14.46 -14.97
N ARG A 96 -9.87 15.41 -14.04
CA ARG A 96 -9.96 15.14 -12.60
C ARG A 96 -11.35 14.66 -12.15
N ASP A 97 -12.41 15.23 -12.73
CA ASP A 97 -13.78 15.01 -12.26
C ASP A 97 -14.20 13.52 -12.31
N PRO A 98 -14.00 12.78 -13.41
CA PRO A 98 -14.23 11.34 -13.43
C PRO A 98 -13.39 10.54 -12.43
N LEU A 99 -12.16 10.98 -12.11
CA LEU A 99 -11.29 10.30 -11.14
C LEU A 99 -11.72 10.53 -9.69
N CYS A 100 -12.50 11.58 -9.45
CA CYS A 100 -13.05 11.96 -8.15
C CYS A 100 -14.58 11.83 -8.12
N TYR A 101 -15.13 10.81 -8.80
CA TYR A 101 -16.56 10.57 -8.87
C TYR A 101 -17.23 10.55 -7.49
N ALA A 102 -18.48 11.02 -7.44
CA ALA A 102 -19.25 11.08 -6.20
C ALA A 102 -19.50 9.67 -5.63
N CYS A 103 -19.05 9.43 -4.40
CA CYS A 103 -19.25 8.17 -3.71
C CYS A 103 -19.13 8.31 -2.18
N THR A 104 -19.61 7.31 -1.47
CA THR A 104 -19.33 7.05 -0.06
C THR A 104 -18.40 5.82 0.06
N TRP A 105 -18.01 5.45 1.27
CA TRP A 105 -17.30 4.19 1.52
C TRP A 105 -18.02 2.98 0.87
N GLN A 106 -19.34 2.91 1.01
CA GLN A 106 -20.16 1.80 0.52
C GLN A 106 -20.34 1.79 -1.00
N THR A 107 -20.42 2.97 -1.62
CA THR A 107 -20.72 3.08 -3.05
C THR A 107 -19.47 3.25 -3.92
N ALA A 108 -18.28 3.40 -3.32
CA ALA A 108 -17.03 3.63 -4.05
C ALA A 108 -16.76 2.58 -5.14
N SER A 109 -16.85 1.28 -4.81
CA SER A 109 -16.62 0.20 -5.78
C SER A 109 -17.69 0.14 -6.88
N GLN A 110 -18.93 0.49 -6.56
CA GLN A 110 -20.06 0.48 -7.51
C GLN A 110 -19.97 1.67 -8.48
N ASN A 111 -19.69 2.87 -7.96
CA ASN A 111 -19.66 4.11 -8.73
C ASN A 111 -18.38 4.30 -9.55
N ILE A 112 -17.41 3.38 -9.45
CA ILE A 112 -16.18 3.37 -10.26
C ILE A 112 -16.45 3.37 -11.76
N VAL A 113 -17.67 2.99 -12.17
CA VAL A 113 -18.14 3.05 -13.56
C VAL A 113 -18.08 4.45 -14.18
N GLY A 114 -18.01 5.50 -13.35
CA GLY A 114 -17.84 6.88 -13.81
C GLY A 114 -16.44 7.17 -14.39
N ILE A 115 -15.44 6.31 -14.13
CA ILE A 115 -14.12 6.45 -14.72
C ILE A 115 -14.17 5.98 -16.18
N PRO A 116 -13.71 6.81 -17.14
CA PRO A 116 -13.67 6.42 -18.56
C PRO A 116 -12.75 5.22 -18.78
N ASN A 117 -13.00 4.47 -19.84
CA ASN A 117 -12.14 3.36 -20.21
C ASN A 117 -10.79 3.90 -20.70
N ALA A 118 -9.78 3.82 -19.84
CA ALA A 118 -8.41 4.18 -20.14
C ALA A 118 -7.75 3.05 -20.93
N LYS A 119 -7.08 3.40 -22.02
CA LYS A 119 -6.29 2.45 -22.80
C LYS A 119 -4.88 2.48 -22.26
N LEU A 120 -4.33 1.31 -21.90
CA LEU A 120 -2.88 1.18 -21.83
C LEU A 120 -2.38 1.33 -23.27
N THR A 121 -1.67 2.41 -23.59
CA THR A 121 -1.08 2.67 -24.91
C THR A 121 0.44 2.51 -24.85
N PRO A 122 1.14 2.31 -25.98
CA PRO A 122 2.61 2.24 -25.96
C PRO A 122 3.28 3.44 -25.26
N PRO A 123 2.85 4.71 -25.47
CA PRO A 123 3.39 5.84 -24.71
C PRO A 123 3.11 5.76 -23.21
N THR A 124 1.96 5.21 -22.81
CA THR A 124 1.64 5.02 -21.38
C THR A 124 2.57 4.00 -20.76
N LEU A 125 2.76 2.86 -21.42
CA LEU A 125 3.62 1.79 -20.92
C LEU A 125 5.09 2.23 -20.87
N GLU A 126 5.59 2.88 -21.92
CA GLU A 126 6.94 3.44 -21.95
C GLU A 126 7.16 4.39 -20.78
N ARG A 127 6.22 5.33 -20.56
CA ARG A 127 6.32 6.26 -19.43
C ARG A 127 6.26 5.55 -18.07
N MET A 128 5.48 4.47 -17.92
CA MET A 128 5.44 3.69 -16.68
C MET A 128 6.78 3.02 -16.37
N LEU A 129 7.45 2.48 -17.40
CA LEU A 129 8.74 1.80 -17.23
C LEU A 129 9.85 2.81 -16.92
N ASP A 130 9.86 3.94 -17.62
CA ASP A 130 10.82 5.03 -17.37
C ASP A 130 10.65 5.60 -15.96
N GLU A 131 9.41 5.79 -15.50
CA GLU A 131 9.15 6.26 -14.14
C GLU A 131 9.56 5.22 -13.10
N ALA A 132 9.34 3.93 -13.35
CA ALA A 132 9.78 2.87 -12.44
C ALA A 132 11.31 2.88 -12.30
N LEU A 133 12.06 3.00 -13.41
CA LEU A 133 13.52 3.14 -13.37
C LEU A 133 13.95 4.38 -12.62
N ALA A 134 13.35 5.53 -12.91
CA ALA A 134 13.69 6.79 -12.24
C ALA A 134 13.39 6.72 -10.74
N MET A 135 12.31 6.05 -10.31
CA MET A 135 12.02 5.81 -8.90
C MET A 135 13.10 4.94 -8.24
N ILE A 136 13.55 3.87 -8.91
CA ILE A 136 14.62 3.00 -8.43
C ILE A 136 15.92 3.79 -8.27
N GLU A 137 16.31 4.58 -9.27
CA GLU A 137 17.54 5.37 -9.26
C GLU A 137 17.55 6.47 -8.20
N ARG A 138 16.39 7.08 -7.93
CA ARG A 138 16.23 8.10 -6.87
C ARG A 138 16.00 7.50 -5.49
N ASN A 139 15.92 6.18 -5.36
CA ASN A 139 15.48 5.48 -4.17
C ASN A 139 14.12 5.98 -3.62
N GLU A 140 13.23 6.38 -4.53
CA GLU A 140 11.87 6.82 -4.23
C GLU A 140 10.86 5.72 -4.53
N VAL A 141 11.10 4.53 -3.96
CA VAL A 141 10.23 3.36 -4.05
C VAL A 141 9.49 3.13 -2.74
N MET A 142 8.43 2.31 -2.77
CA MET A 142 7.74 1.88 -1.55
C MET A 142 8.75 1.29 -0.56
N CYS A 143 8.63 1.65 0.72
CA CYS A 143 9.57 1.22 1.76
C CYS A 143 11.00 1.79 1.62
N GLY A 144 11.24 2.77 0.75
CA GLY A 144 12.51 3.51 0.67
C GLY A 144 13.72 2.66 0.28
N ASP A 145 13.50 1.45 -0.21
CA ASP A 145 14.52 0.50 -0.67
C ASP A 145 13.94 -0.44 -1.71
N PHE A 146 14.71 -0.73 -2.77
CA PHE A 146 14.24 -1.54 -3.89
C PHE A 146 14.04 -3.02 -3.53
N GLU A 147 14.94 -3.58 -2.72
CA GLU A 147 14.84 -4.97 -2.30
C GLU A 147 13.62 -5.19 -1.40
N GLU A 148 13.36 -4.25 -0.49
CA GLU A 148 12.16 -4.21 0.33
C GLU A 148 10.88 -4.09 -0.52
N ALA A 149 10.88 -3.19 -1.51
CA ALA A 149 9.75 -3.03 -2.43
C ALA A 149 9.46 -4.34 -3.20
N ILE A 150 10.50 -5.01 -3.72
CA ILE A 150 10.37 -6.26 -4.46
C ILE A 150 9.93 -7.41 -3.55
N PHE A 151 10.44 -7.49 -2.32
CA PHE A 151 9.98 -8.48 -1.34
C PHE A 151 8.47 -8.39 -1.13
N HIS A 152 7.95 -7.19 -0.87
CA HIS A 152 6.52 -6.97 -0.65
C HIS A 152 5.68 -7.20 -1.90
N LEU A 153 6.14 -6.73 -3.06
CA LEU A 153 5.46 -6.96 -4.34
C LEU A 153 5.35 -8.47 -4.67
N ASN A 154 6.41 -9.22 -4.40
CA ASN A 154 6.42 -10.67 -4.61
C ASN A 154 5.52 -11.40 -3.62
N ALA A 155 5.56 -11.04 -2.34
CA ALA A 155 4.66 -11.60 -1.33
C ALA A 155 3.18 -11.31 -1.66
N LEU A 156 2.88 -10.09 -2.13
CA LEU A 156 1.55 -9.70 -2.57
C LEU A 156 1.06 -10.55 -3.74
N HIS A 157 1.91 -10.77 -4.75
CA HIS A 157 1.57 -11.62 -5.91
C HIS A 157 1.31 -13.07 -5.47
N ARG A 158 2.11 -13.60 -4.55
CA ARG A 158 1.92 -14.96 -4.03
C ARG A 158 0.76 -15.11 -3.05
N GLY A 159 0.19 -14.00 -2.58
CA GLY A 159 -0.82 -14.00 -1.51
C GLY A 159 -0.26 -14.48 -0.15
N GLY A 160 1.06 -14.43 0.04
CA GLY A 160 1.72 -14.94 1.24
C GLY A 160 1.74 -13.89 2.36
N LEU A 161 1.42 -14.31 3.59
CA LEU A 161 1.56 -13.50 4.81
C LEU A 161 2.63 -14.11 5.72
N LEU A 162 3.19 -13.29 6.61
CA LEU A 162 4.18 -13.74 7.58
C LEU A 162 3.51 -14.30 8.85
N SER A 163 4.13 -15.34 9.42
CA SER A 163 3.83 -15.80 10.78
C SER A 163 4.34 -14.79 11.82
N CYS A 164 3.89 -14.88 13.07
CA CYS A 164 4.40 -14.02 14.14
C CYS A 164 5.92 -14.19 14.30
N LYS A 165 6.46 -15.42 14.22
CA LYS A 165 7.91 -15.65 14.27
C LYS A 165 8.65 -14.99 13.11
N ALA A 166 8.11 -15.02 11.90
CA ALA A 166 8.73 -14.35 10.76
C ALA A 166 8.65 -12.81 10.87
N ILE A 167 7.55 -12.26 11.40
CA ILE A 167 7.42 -10.83 11.70
C ILE A 167 8.43 -10.42 12.76
N GLU A 168 8.57 -11.19 13.83
CA GLU A 168 9.54 -10.98 14.88
C GLU A 168 10.97 -10.91 14.32
N THR A 169 11.37 -11.93 13.56
CA THR A 169 12.72 -12.00 12.95
C THR A 169 12.98 -10.81 12.03
N ARG A 170 11.97 -10.38 11.27
CA ARG A 170 12.14 -9.32 10.25
C ARG A 170 12.07 -7.92 10.83
N TYR A 171 11.16 -7.67 11.76
CA TYR A 171 10.80 -6.33 12.21
C TYR A 171 11.14 -6.05 13.67
N GLY A 172 11.51 -7.06 14.47
CA GLY A 172 11.78 -6.90 15.90
C GLY A 172 12.78 -5.78 16.21
N ALA A 173 13.94 -5.80 15.56
CA ALA A 173 14.96 -4.76 15.75
C ALA A 173 14.48 -3.36 15.32
N PHE A 174 13.66 -3.27 14.26
CA PHE A 174 13.07 -2.01 13.81
C PHE A 174 12.01 -1.49 14.80
N VAL A 175 11.25 -2.40 15.42
CA VAL A 175 10.31 -2.06 16.50
C VAL A 175 11.05 -1.49 17.70
N ASP A 176 12.15 -2.13 18.10
CA ASP A 176 12.95 -1.67 19.24
C ASP A 176 13.54 -0.26 18.97
N GLN A 177 14.06 -0.04 17.76
CA GLN A 177 14.53 1.29 17.33
C GLN A 177 13.41 2.33 17.30
N GLY A 178 12.24 1.98 16.75
CA GLY A 178 11.08 2.86 16.67
C GLY A 178 10.53 3.24 18.05
N ILE A 179 10.52 2.30 19.00
CA ILE A 179 10.11 2.54 20.39
C ILE A 179 11.11 3.47 21.07
N ALA A 180 12.41 3.22 20.96
CA ALA A 180 13.44 4.08 21.56
C ALA A 180 13.32 5.54 21.10
N GLY A 181 12.98 5.76 19.83
CA GLY A 181 12.73 7.10 19.29
C GLY A 181 11.52 7.81 19.91
N VAL A 182 10.46 7.06 20.22
CA VAL A 182 9.22 7.60 20.84
C VAL A 182 9.36 7.73 22.37
N GLU A 183 10.16 6.86 23.01
CA GLU A 183 10.50 6.96 24.44
C GLU A 183 11.31 8.22 24.74
N ALA A 184 12.20 8.64 23.84
CA ALA A 184 12.92 9.92 23.94
C ALA A 184 11.98 11.14 23.98
N GLU A 185 10.72 10.97 23.56
CA GLU A 185 9.67 11.99 23.59
C GLU A 185 8.75 11.84 24.81
N GLY A 186 9.09 10.95 25.75
CA GLY A 186 8.37 10.72 27.00
C GLY A 186 7.24 9.69 26.91
N ILE A 187 7.18 8.89 25.84
CA ILE A 187 6.06 7.98 25.59
C ILE A 187 6.56 6.54 25.61
N ARG A 188 6.12 5.78 26.62
CA ARG A 188 6.48 4.37 26.79
C ARG A 188 5.53 3.46 26.01
N ILE A 189 6.09 2.54 25.22
CA ILE A 189 5.32 1.58 24.43
C ILE A 189 5.91 0.19 24.64
N VAL A 190 5.06 -0.78 24.98
CA VAL A 190 5.46 -2.18 25.03
C VAL A 190 5.56 -2.73 23.61
N ARG A 191 6.70 -3.36 23.33
CA ARG A 191 7.09 -3.98 22.06
C ARG A 191 6.03 -4.79 21.33
N ASN A 192 5.24 -5.57 22.08
CA ASN A 192 4.23 -6.45 21.50
C ASN A 192 3.09 -5.67 20.83
N TRP A 193 2.87 -4.40 21.18
CA TRP A 193 1.83 -3.57 20.55
C TRP A 193 2.12 -3.27 19.07
N PRO A 194 3.26 -2.64 18.69
CA PRO A 194 3.62 -2.48 17.28
C PRO A 194 3.65 -3.80 16.50
N LEU A 195 4.18 -4.89 17.07
CA LEU A 195 4.23 -6.21 16.42
C LEU A 195 2.82 -6.78 16.16
N ALA A 196 1.92 -6.70 17.14
CA ALA A 196 0.54 -7.12 17.00
C ALA A 196 -0.22 -6.30 15.94
N ILE A 197 0.04 -4.99 15.86
CA ILE A 197 -0.51 -4.12 14.80
C ILE A 197 0.00 -4.55 13.43
N ILE A 198 1.31 -4.78 13.26
CA ILE A 198 1.87 -5.27 11.98
C ILE A 198 1.19 -6.59 11.57
N LYS A 199 1.02 -7.52 12.50
CA LYS A 199 0.35 -8.79 12.24
C LYS A 199 -1.11 -8.60 11.82
N GLN A 200 -1.85 -7.76 12.54
CA GLN A 200 -3.27 -7.54 12.28
C GLN A 200 -3.53 -6.83 10.96
N GLU A 201 -2.83 -5.73 10.71
CA GLU A 201 -3.15 -4.83 9.59
C GLU A 201 -2.67 -5.41 8.25
N THR A 202 -1.46 -5.98 8.24
CA THR A 202 -0.79 -6.38 7.00
C THR A 202 -0.34 -7.83 6.95
N GLY A 203 -0.37 -8.54 8.08
CA GLY A 203 0.29 -9.83 8.17
C GLY A 203 1.78 -9.74 7.87
N GLY A 204 2.41 -8.58 8.12
CA GLY A 204 3.82 -8.34 7.84
C GLY A 204 4.18 -8.02 6.39
N ILE A 205 3.21 -7.87 5.47
CA ILE A 205 3.46 -7.54 4.06
C ILE A 205 2.84 -6.17 3.72
N VAL A 206 3.68 -5.18 3.40
CA VAL A 206 3.21 -3.86 2.98
C VAL A 206 2.31 -3.98 1.75
N ARG A 207 1.04 -3.62 1.96
CA ARG A 207 -0.02 -3.65 0.96
C ARG A 207 -0.86 -2.40 1.12
N PRO A 208 -0.52 -1.27 0.48
CA PRO A 208 -1.28 -0.05 0.65
C PRO A 208 -2.76 -0.27 0.31
N ARG A 209 -3.63 0.57 0.86
CA ARG A 209 -5.06 0.54 0.53
C ARG A 209 -5.52 1.93 0.13
N PHE A 210 -6.04 2.06 -1.08
CA PHE A 210 -6.53 3.31 -1.62
C PHE A 210 -8.03 3.48 -1.29
N GLU A 211 -8.38 4.60 -0.69
CA GLU A 211 -9.73 4.93 -0.25
C GLU A 211 -10.36 5.99 -1.16
N GLN A 212 -11.03 5.52 -2.22
CA GLN A 212 -11.61 6.41 -3.23
C GLN A 212 -12.53 7.49 -2.65
N HIS A 213 -13.36 7.14 -1.66
CA HIS A 213 -14.28 8.09 -1.04
C HIS A 213 -13.54 9.23 -0.31
N LEU A 214 -12.33 8.98 0.19
CA LEU A 214 -11.46 10.02 0.74
C LEU A 214 -10.88 10.89 -0.36
N LEU A 215 -10.44 10.32 -1.49
CA LEU A 215 -9.96 11.10 -2.64
C LEU A 215 -11.07 12.04 -3.14
N THR A 216 -12.28 11.52 -3.30
CA THR A 216 -13.47 12.29 -3.69
C THR A 216 -13.73 13.44 -2.70
N ARG A 217 -13.76 13.14 -1.39
CA ARG A 217 -13.97 14.16 -0.34
C ARG A 217 -12.88 15.23 -0.35
N LEU A 218 -11.61 14.83 -0.37
CA LEU A 218 -10.46 15.74 -0.36
C LEU A 218 -10.45 16.61 -1.62
N SER A 219 -10.70 16.02 -2.79
CA SER A 219 -10.75 16.77 -4.04
C SER A 219 -11.93 17.74 -4.11
N ASN A 220 -13.07 17.43 -3.49
CA ASN A 220 -14.17 18.38 -3.39
C ASN A 220 -13.84 19.57 -2.48
N GLY A 221 -13.08 19.33 -1.41
CA GLY A 221 -12.58 20.39 -0.52
C GLY A 221 -11.45 21.22 -1.13
N ASP A 222 -10.69 20.66 -2.07
CA ASP A 222 -9.59 21.33 -2.76
C ASP A 222 -9.48 20.91 -4.23
N ARG A 223 -10.28 21.54 -5.09
CA ARG A 223 -10.34 21.20 -6.53
C ARG A 223 -9.10 21.59 -7.32
N LYS A 224 -8.27 22.49 -6.78
CA LYS A 224 -7.06 23.01 -7.45
C LYS A 224 -5.76 22.47 -6.86
N GLY A 225 -5.82 21.82 -5.68
CA GLY A 225 -4.67 21.20 -5.03
C GLY A 225 -4.03 20.10 -5.84
N ASP A 226 -2.81 19.73 -5.46
CA ASP A 226 -2.05 18.67 -6.09
C ASP A 226 -2.79 17.32 -5.96
N PHE A 227 -3.22 16.76 -7.09
CA PHE A 227 -3.94 15.49 -7.13
C PHE A 227 -3.10 14.33 -6.60
N VAL A 228 -1.78 14.36 -6.82
CA VAL A 228 -0.87 13.32 -6.34
C VAL A 228 -0.85 13.31 -4.82
N ASP A 229 -0.70 14.47 -4.18
CA ASP A 229 -0.80 14.61 -2.72
C ASP A 229 -2.14 14.09 -2.18
N LEU A 230 -3.27 14.50 -2.79
CA LEU A 230 -4.58 14.04 -2.35
C LEU A 230 -4.75 12.52 -2.49
N ARG A 231 -4.20 11.91 -3.55
CA ARG A 231 -4.22 10.44 -3.72
C ARG A 231 -3.44 9.75 -2.62
N PHE A 232 -2.22 10.22 -2.31
CA PHE A 232 -1.44 9.67 -1.20
C PHE A 232 -2.13 9.88 0.15
N ARG A 233 -2.72 11.05 0.42
CA ARG A 233 -3.50 11.28 1.66
C ARG A 233 -4.71 10.35 1.79
N SER A 234 -5.21 9.85 0.66
CA SER A 234 -6.31 8.89 0.57
C SER A 234 -5.86 7.43 0.62
N MET A 235 -4.63 7.14 1.04
CA MET A 235 -4.11 5.77 1.12
C MET A 235 -3.70 5.41 2.54
N SER A 236 -4.08 4.23 3.00
CA SER A 236 -3.45 3.58 4.16
C SER A 236 -2.14 2.94 3.74
N MET A 237 -1.06 3.19 4.49
CA MET A 237 0.30 2.90 4.08
C MET A 237 1.11 2.14 5.12
N GLY A 238 2.16 1.49 4.62
CA GLY A 238 3.15 0.78 5.40
C GLY A 238 2.63 -0.47 6.10
N VAL A 239 3.51 -1.08 6.89
CA VAL A 239 3.21 -2.32 7.66
C VAL A 239 2.10 -2.10 8.71
N GLY A 240 1.83 -0.86 9.09
CA GLY A 240 0.76 -0.49 10.02
C GLY A 240 -0.53 0.01 9.38
N GLN A 241 -0.65 0.13 8.05
CA GLN A 241 -1.86 0.68 7.40
C GLN A 241 -2.32 2.06 7.93
N ILE A 242 -1.39 2.95 8.24
CA ILE A 242 -1.75 4.29 8.73
C ILE A 242 -2.25 5.12 7.54
N LEU A 243 -3.46 5.67 7.64
CA LEU A 243 -4.04 6.55 6.62
C LEU A 243 -3.16 7.78 6.41
N GLY A 244 -2.80 8.08 5.16
CA GLY A 244 -1.89 9.15 4.76
C GLY A 244 -2.31 10.54 5.22
N ASP A 245 -3.60 10.80 5.40
CA ASP A 245 -4.11 12.05 5.98
C ASP A 245 -3.59 12.30 7.42
N ASN A 246 -3.08 11.26 8.10
CA ASN A 246 -2.44 11.34 9.41
C ASN A 246 -0.92 11.65 9.36
N PHE A 247 -0.34 12.05 8.22
CA PHE A 247 1.11 12.26 8.09
C PHE A 247 1.70 13.18 9.18
N LYS A 248 1.00 14.27 9.53
CA LYS A 248 1.43 15.17 10.62
C LYS A 248 1.46 14.48 11.98
N ARG A 249 0.46 13.62 12.26
CA ARG A 249 0.35 12.89 13.53
C ARG A 249 1.53 11.95 13.75
N VAL A 250 2.02 11.35 12.67
CA VAL A 250 3.18 10.46 12.70
C VAL A 250 4.51 11.17 12.39
N ARG A 251 4.48 12.51 12.34
CA ARG A 251 5.63 13.39 12.08
C ARG A 251 6.33 13.16 10.74
N ALA A 252 5.60 12.62 9.77
CA ALA A 252 6.08 12.56 8.40
C ALA A 252 5.93 13.94 7.71
N PRO A 253 6.82 14.33 6.78
CA PRO A 253 6.69 15.59 6.05
C PRO A 253 5.45 15.67 5.14
N SER A 254 5.01 14.54 4.59
CA SER A 254 3.84 14.43 3.71
C SER A 254 3.33 12.99 3.66
N ALA A 255 2.13 12.78 3.11
CA ALA A 255 1.60 11.44 2.87
C ALA A 255 2.47 10.65 1.87
N ARG A 256 3.01 11.31 0.83
CA ARG A 256 3.97 10.66 -0.09
C ARG A 256 5.22 10.20 0.66
N ARG A 257 5.73 10.99 1.62
CA ARG A 257 6.89 10.56 2.42
C ARG A 257 6.59 9.41 3.36
N MET A 258 5.34 9.23 3.84
CA MET A 258 4.96 7.99 4.54
C MET A 258 5.08 6.77 3.61
N TYR A 259 4.58 6.85 2.38
CA TYR A 259 4.66 5.75 1.40
C TYR A 259 6.10 5.33 1.09
N LEU A 260 6.99 6.32 0.97
CA LEU A 260 8.41 6.13 0.66
C LEU A 260 9.29 5.89 1.89
N SER A 261 8.72 5.90 3.11
CA SER A 261 9.52 5.76 4.33
C SER A 261 10.15 4.37 4.39
N PRO A 262 11.43 4.25 4.79
CA PRO A 262 12.04 2.98 5.16
C PRO A 262 11.18 2.19 6.15
N ILE A 263 11.27 0.86 6.12
CA ILE A 263 10.50 -0.01 7.05
C ILE A 263 10.69 0.43 8.51
N ALA A 264 11.92 0.75 8.93
CA ALA A 264 12.19 1.23 10.27
C ALA A 264 11.36 2.47 10.65
N GLU A 265 11.26 3.42 9.72
CA GLU A 265 10.49 4.65 9.92
C GLU A 265 8.97 4.38 9.85
N GLN A 266 8.49 3.46 9.00
CA GLN A 266 7.08 3.03 9.02
C GLN A 266 6.70 2.39 10.36
N VAL A 267 7.60 1.61 10.95
CA VAL A 267 7.41 1.02 12.29
C VAL A 267 7.40 2.11 13.37
N ALA A 268 8.30 3.08 13.30
CA ALA A 268 8.29 4.25 14.19
C ALA A 268 6.99 5.06 14.06
N GLN A 269 6.42 5.18 12.86
CA GLN A 269 5.13 5.83 12.63
C GLN A 269 3.98 5.11 13.34
N ILE A 270 4.01 3.78 13.48
CA ILE A 270 3.02 3.03 14.30
C ILE A 270 3.11 3.48 15.76
N ALA A 271 4.33 3.51 16.31
CA ALA A 271 4.57 3.95 17.68
C ALA A 271 4.05 5.39 17.91
N ARG A 272 4.41 6.33 17.03
CA ARG A 272 3.91 7.73 17.09
C ARG A 272 2.40 7.82 16.91
N PHE A 273 1.80 6.96 16.08
CA PHE A 273 0.34 6.94 15.90
C PHE A 273 -0.38 6.48 17.17
N LEU A 274 0.09 5.40 17.81
CA LEU A 274 -0.46 4.93 19.10
C LEU A 274 -0.29 5.97 20.20
N ALA A 275 0.87 6.63 20.23
CA ALA A 275 1.21 7.70 21.15
C ALA A 275 0.34 8.97 21.01
N GLY A 276 -0.29 9.17 19.85
CA GLY A 276 -1.05 10.39 19.55
C GLY A 276 -2.39 10.53 20.27
N SER A 277 -2.72 9.66 21.23
CA SER A 277 -3.93 9.72 22.05
C SER A 277 -3.57 9.36 23.48
N SER A 278 -3.89 10.22 24.46
CA SER A 278 -3.55 9.99 25.88
C SER A 278 -4.15 8.68 26.41
N ALA A 279 -5.38 8.37 26.03
CA ALA A 279 -6.05 7.12 26.41
C ALA A 279 -5.33 5.88 25.85
N VAL A 280 -4.77 5.96 24.64
CA VAL A 280 -4.04 4.86 24.02
C VAL A 280 -2.61 4.79 24.57
N ALA A 281 -1.95 5.93 24.76
CA ALA A 281 -0.60 6.03 25.31
C ALA A 281 -0.48 5.34 26.68
N ASP A 282 -1.45 5.55 27.56
CA ASP A 282 -1.51 4.86 28.85
C ASP A 282 -1.63 3.34 28.68
N VAL A 283 -2.54 2.89 27.81
CA VAL A 283 -2.75 1.46 27.53
C VAL A 283 -1.50 0.79 26.95
N VAL A 284 -0.87 1.41 25.95
CA VAL A 284 0.27 0.78 25.26
C VAL A 284 1.54 0.71 26.10
N SER A 285 1.58 1.43 27.21
CA SER A 285 2.69 1.37 28.18
C SER A 285 2.64 0.12 29.09
N ARG A 286 1.51 -0.60 29.12
CA ARG A 286 1.26 -1.71 30.05
C ARG A 286 1.79 -3.03 29.51
N SER A 287 2.58 -3.75 30.31
CA SER A 287 3.11 -5.09 29.97
C SER A 287 2.11 -6.23 30.16
N LYS A 288 1.04 -5.99 30.92
CA LYS A 288 -0.03 -6.95 31.19
C LYS A 288 -1.40 -6.35 30.83
N PRO A 289 -1.67 -6.10 29.55
CA PRO A 289 -2.93 -5.50 29.11
C PRO A 289 -4.13 -6.41 29.42
N LYS A 290 -5.24 -5.79 29.80
CA LYS A 290 -6.53 -6.47 30.04
C LYS A 290 -7.41 -6.41 28.79
N GLU A 291 -8.54 -7.11 28.78
CA GLU A 291 -9.47 -7.09 27.63
C GLU A 291 -9.89 -5.65 27.22
N ALA A 292 -10.17 -4.79 28.20
CA ALA A 292 -10.53 -3.40 27.96
C ALA A 292 -9.43 -2.59 27.25
N ASP A 293 -8.16 -2.96 27.45
CA ASP A 293 -7.01 -2.32 26.82
C ASP A 293 -6.98 -2.65 25.31
N PHE A 294 -7.20 -3.92 24.96
CA PHE A 294 -7.31 -4.35 23.56
C PHE A 294 -8.51 -3.72 22.84
N ARG A 295 -9.65 -3.56 23.53
CA ARG A 295 -10.80 -2.82 23.00
C ARG A 295 -10.46 -1.36 22.72
N THR A 296 -9.73 -0.72 23.63
CA THR A 296 -9.28 0.69 23.48
C THR A 296 -8.40 0.86 22.24
N VAL A 297 -7.39 -0.01 22.08
CA VAL A 297 -6.49 0.05 20.92
C VAL A 297 -7.22 -0.30 19.62
N ALA A 298 -8.03 -1.36 19.60
CA ALA A 298 -8.77 -1.77 18.40
C ALA A 298 -9.78 -0.71 17.94
N ARG A 299 -10.51 -0.08 18.86
CA ARG A 299 -11.42 1.02 18.52
C ARG A 299 -10.68 2.21 17.93
N TYR A 300 -9.52 2.54 18.49
CA TYR A 300 -8.70 3.66 18.03
C TYR A 300 -8.11 3.41 16.64
N TYR A 301 -7.63 2.19 16.39
CA TYR A 301 -6.94 1.85 15.15
C TYR A 301 -7.91 1.50 14.01
N ASN A 302 -8.93 0.70 14.29
CA ASN A 302 -9.87 0.17 13.28
C ASN A 302 -11.22 0.90 13.26
N GLY A 303 -11.45 1.83 14.18
CA GLY A 303 -12.68 2.62 14.26
C GLY A 303 -13.83 1.94 15.00
N PRO A 304 -15.05 2.54 14.97
CA PRO A 304 -16.17 2.11 15.80
C PRO A 304 -16.71 0.71 15.46
N GLY A 305 -16.44 0.19 14.25
CA GLY A 305 -16.87 -1.14 13.81
C GLY A 305 -15.98 -2.29 14.31
N TYR A 306 -15.01 -2.04 15.18
CA TYR A 306 -13.97 -3.02 15.52
C TYR A 306 -14.51 -4.32 16.15
N GLU A 307 -15.60 -4.26 16.91
CA GLU A 307 -16.18 -5.43 17.58
C GLU A 307 -16.80 -6.40 16.59
N LYS A 308 -17.47 -5.90 15.56
CA LYS A 308 -18.07 -6.73 14.49
C LYS A 308 -17.03 -7.59 13.77
N HIS A 309 -15.78 -7.14 13.76
CA HIS A 309 -14.67 -7.82 13.11
C HIS A 309 -13.70 -8.48 14.09
N HIS A 310 -14.05 -8.54 15.38
CA HIS A 310 -13.23 -9.17 16.43
C HIS A 310 -11.76 -8.68 16.47
N TYR A 311 -11.50 -7.42 16.10
CA TYR A 311 -10.12 -6.90 16.05
C TYR A 311 -9.46 -6.89 17.43
N HIS A 312 -10.21 -6.57 18.48
CA HIS A 312 -9.72 -6.61 19.86
C HIS A 312 -9.26 -8.02 20.30
N GLU A 313 -10.02 -9.06 19.95
CA GLU A 313 -9.64 -10.46 20.23
C GLU A 313 -8.42 -10.90 19.42
N SER A 314 -8.35 -10.48 18.16
CA SER A 314 -7.20 -10.73 17.29
C SER A 314 -5.93 -10.07 17.83
N LEU A 315 -6.00 -8.78 18.19
CA LEU A 315 -4.88 -8.07 18.83
C LEU A 315 -4.43 -8.77 20.11
N ALA A 316 -5.37 -9.20 20.96
CA ALA A 316 -5.04 -9.92 22.19
C ALA A 316 -4.31 -11.23 21.92
N THR A 317 -4.70 -11.95 20.86
CA THR A 317 -4.07 -13.19 20.42
C THR A 317 -2.65 -12.93 19.93
N TRP A 318 -2.45 -11.95 19.04
CA TRP A 318 -1.12 -11.62 18.52
C TRP A 318 -0.18 -11.10 19.60
N PHE A 319 -0.68 -10.28 20.51
CA PHE A 319 0.11 -9.78 21.64
C PHE A 319 0.68 -10.92 22.49
N ARG A 320 -0.15 -11.92 22.83
CA ARG A 320 0.30 -13.11 23.59
C ARG A 320 1.25 -13.99 22.81
N GLU A 321 1.05 -14.13 21.50
CA GLU A 321 1.94 -14.89 20.64
C GLU A 321 3.36 -14.28 20.61
N PHE A 322 3.47 -12.94 20.50
CA PHE A 322 4.78 -12.28 20.58
C PHE A 322 5.42 -12.37 21.97
N ASP A 323 4.61 -12.39 23.03
CA ASP A 323 5.10 -12.64 24.40
C ASP A 323 5.70 -14.04 24.53
N ALA A 324 5.03 -15.06 23.99
CA ALA A 324 5.53 -16.44 23.97
C ALA A 324 6.80 -16.59 23.13
N ILE A 325 6.87 -15.91 21.97
CA ILE A 325 8.07 -15.92 21.12
C ILE A 325 9.26 -15.29 21.84
N ALA A 326 9.05 -14.19 22.57
CA ALA A 326 10.10 -13.54 23.35
C ALA A 326 10.57 -14.41 24.54
N ALA A 327 9.65 -15.11 25.19
CA ALA A 327 9.99 -16.02 26.29
C ALA A 327 10.77 -17.28 25.85
N ALA A 328 10.71 -17.62 24.55
CA ALA A 328 11.39 -18.77 23.96
C ALA A 328 12.73 -18.43 23.27
N ALA A 329 13.12 -17.15 23.25
CA ALA A 329 14.38 -16.66 22.66
C ALA A 329 15.47 -16.56 23.74
#